data_AF-B1KCR9-F1
#
_entry.id   AF-B1KCR9-F1
#
_cell.length_a   1.000
_cell.length_b   1.000
_cell.length_c   1.000
_cell.angle_alpha   90.00
_cell.angle_beta   90.00
_cell.angle_gamma   90.00
#
_symmetry.space_group_name_H-M   'P 1'
#
loop_
_entity.id
_entity.type
_entity.pdbx_description
1 polymer ?
#
loop_
_entity_poly.entity_id
_entity_poly.type
_entity_poly.pdbx_seq_one_letter_code
_entity_poly.pdbx_strand_id
1 'polypeptide(L)'
;MSALDPFYAMLRGDADPFRAHPRDLRDLQLAAMKERFAERSTQIRLLRRRADDMGVETINRHADMIPLLFAHQIYKSYPEQFIDNGRWKHLATWLQTLSSNPVSDIDMTGVEDVDAWMGKLRDAGHYVFSSSGTSGKCSFINQTRTDLDSVTESCVKLGIHGNALLHRDFGKRPVFLMMPPAGAHRHIEPVLRAAKRLGAESTLMFDEPVLASATIAMGRMRRAIADGSAKPSEVAALQEHAAARQRHTGAMIDGFLDKLAARRDIPVLVQGNWSLHWTLAERARQRGIDDGICHPDTVITTGGGLKGTSAPADYREQIMRFYGIRPENIQNSYGMSEMIGAGPWSEVAQGYAICPWIVPFVLDKTGEQLLNPSDGRGVVEGRFAFFDLLADGYWGGFITGDKVTVDFSPSGTTDGLQGPLIKQVGRYADLEEGEDKLSCAGTMESYVRGMISV
;
A
#
# COMPACT_ATOMS: atom_id res chain seq x y z
N MET A 1 -25.60 -17.74 -2.22
CA MET A 1 -24.45 -17.27 -3.03
C MET A 1 -24.00 -15.99 -2.40
N SER A 2 -22.70 -15.81 -2.17
CA SER A 2 -22.17 -14.62 -1.50
C SER A 2 -22.23 -13.44 -2.46
N ALA A 3 -22.52 -12.24 -1.94
CA ALA A 3 -22.41 -11.00 -2.70
C ALA A 3 -20.94 -10.65 -3.05
N LEU A 4 -19.98 -11.38 -2.47
CA LEU A 4 -18.55 -11.23 -2.73
C LEU A 4 -18.04 -12.07 -3.89
N ASP A 5 -18.75 -13.15 -4.23
CA ASP A 5 -18.36 -14.10 -5.29
C ASP A 5 -18.06 -13.39 -6.62
N PRO A 6 -18.86 -12.39 -7.08
CA PRO A 6 -18.54 -11.64 -8.30
C PRO A 6 -17.21 -10.89 -8.24
N PHE A 7 -16.84 -10.34 -7.08
CA PHE A 7 -15.59 -9.59 -6.91
C PHE A 7 -14.37 -10.51 -6.91
N TYR A 8 -14.46 -11.67 -6.24
CA TYR A 8 -13.41 -12.70 -6.34
C TYR A 8 -13.29 -13.23 -7.77
N ALA A 9 -14.40 -13.41 -8.48
CA ALA A 9 -14.40 -13.83 -9.87
C ALA A 9 -13.74 -12.79 -10.80
N MET A 10 -13.99 -11.49 -10.59
CA MET A 10 -13.31 -10.42 -11.35
C MET A 10 -11.81 -10.39 -11.09
N LEU A 11 -11.39 -10.59 -9.83
CA LEU A 11 -9.97 -10.60 -9.48
C LEU A 11 -9.23 -11.83 -10.04
N ARG A 12 -9.83 -13.02 -9.90
CA ARG A 12 -9.19 -14.31 -10.21
C ARG A 12 -9.42 -14.80 -11.65
N GLY A 13 -10.45 -14.30 -12.32
CA GLY A 13 -10.76 -14.63 -13.71
C GLY A 13 -9.91 -13.84 -14.70
N ASP A 14 -10.17 -13.96 -16.00
CA ASP A 14 -9.37 -13.32 -17.05
C ASP A 14 -9.83 -11.90 -17.43
N ALA A 15 -11.00 -11.47 -16.97
CA ALA A 15 -11.57 -10.16 -17.31
C ALA A 15 -10.67 -8.98 -16.88
N ASP A 16 -10.68 -7.90 -17.65
CA ASP A 16 -10.05 -6.63 -17.27
C ASP A 16 -10.92 -5.95 -16.20
N PRO A 17 -10.49 -5.92 -14.92
CA PRO A 17 -11.30 -5.39 -13.85
C PRO A 17 -11.51 -3.87 -13.96
N PHE A 18 -10.74 -3.15 -14.80
CA PHE A 18 -10.85 -1.69 -14.94
C PHE A 18 -11.82 -1.27 -16.07
N ARG A 19 -12.11 -2.19 -17.01
CA ARG A 19 -12.93 -1.93 -18.21
C ARG A 19 -14.18 -2.80 -18.30
N ALA A 20 -14.34 -3.77 -17.39
CA ALA A 20 -15.46 -4.70 -17.37
C ALA A 20 -16.21 -4.67 -16.02
N HIS A 21 -16.60 -3.48 -15.56
CA HIS A 21 -17.44 -3.34 -14.37
C HIS A 21 -18.86 -3.88 -14.64
N PRO A 22 -19.47 -4.56 -13.66
CA PRO A 22 -20.90 -4.87 -13.69
C PRO A 22 -21.75 -3.60 -13.82
N ARG A 23 -22.86 -3.69 -14.56
CA ARG A 23 -23.78 -2.54 -14.74
C ARG A 23 -24.42 -2.08 -13.43
N ASP A 24 -24.62 -3.01 -12.51
CA ASP A 24 -25.20 -2.86 -11.17
C ASP A 24 -24.13 -2.80 -10.06
N LEU A 25 -22.89 -2.41 -10.40
CA LEU A 25 -21.75 -2.42 -9.48
C LEU A 25 -22.06 -1.79 -8.11
N ARG A 26 -22.76 -0.65 -8.06
CA ARG A 26 -23.09 0.04 -6.80
C ARG A 26 -24.01 -0.78 -5.89
N ASP A 27 -24.96 -1.50 -6.46
CA ASP A 27 -25.89 -2.35 -5.72
C ASP A 27 -25.18 -3.62 -5.22
N LEU A 28 -24.33 -4.21 -6.06
CA LEU A 28 -23.46 -5.33 -5.69
C LEU A 28 -22.50 -4.93 -4.56
N GLN A 29 -21.87 -3.76 -4.66
CA GLN A 29 -20.98 -3.24 -3.61
C GLN A 29 -21.74 -3.02 -2.30
N LEU A 30 -22.97 -2.48 -2.34
CA LEU A 30 -23.79 -2.31 -1.14
C LEU A 30 -24.15 -3.66 -0.50
N ALA A 31 -24.56 -4.65 -1.31
CA ALA A 31 -24.85 -5.99 -0.82
C ALA A 31 -23.61 -6.65 -0.19
N ALA A 32 -22.44 -6.50 -0.83
CA ALA A 32 -21.18 -7.04 -0.32
C ALA A 32 -20.69 -6.33 0.95
N MET A 33 -20.85 -5.01 1.06
CA MET A 33 -20.57 -4.27 2.31
C MET A 33 -21.46 -4.74 3.46
N LYS A 34 -22.76 -4.94 3.19
CA LYS A 34 -23.70 -5.46 4.18
C LYS A 34 -23.29 -6.85 4.67
N GLU A 35 -22.95 -7.75 3.74
CA GLU A 35 -22.46 -9.10 4.07
C GLU A 35 -21.15 -9.05 4.88
N ARG A 36 -20.16 -8.27 4.42
CA ARG A 36 -18.87 -8.14 5.11
C ARG A 36 -19.01 -7.55 6.51
N PHE A 37 -19.85 -6.54 6.69
CA PHE A 37 -20.12 -5.97 8.01
C PHE A 37 -20.77 -6.98 8.96
N ALA A 38 -21.80 -7.71 8.48
CA ALA A 38 -22.48 -8.72 9.28
C ALA A 38 -21.51 -9.81 9.78
N GLU A 39 -20.57 -10.23 8.93
CA GLU A 39 -19.54 -11.20 9.34
C GLU A 39 -18.49 -10.57 10.27
N ARG A 40 -17.83 -9.50 9.83
CA ARG A 40 -16.66 -8.94 10.52
C ARG A 40 -17.01 -8.30 11.87
N SER A 41 -18.22 -7.79 12.05
CA SER A 41 -18.67 -7.24 13.35
C SER A 41 -18.78 -8.32 14.43
N THR A 42 -18.84 -9.61 14.08
CA THR A 42 -18.78 -10.71 15.05
C THR A 42 -17.36 -11.16 15.38
N GLN A 43 -16.40 -10.83 14.51
CA GLN A 43 -15.01 -11.31 14.55
C GLN A 43 -14.04 -10.24 15.08
N ILE A 44 -14.21 -8.99 14.67
CA ILE A 44 -13.30 -7.88 14.99
C ILE A 44 -13.85 -7.11 16.19
N ARG A 45 -13.22 -7.26 17.36
CA ARG A 45 -13.66 -6.64 18.62
C ARG A 45 -13.81 -5.12 18.54
N LEU A 46 -12.85 -4.43 17.90
CA LEU A 46 -12.92 -2.98 17.75
C LEU A 46 -14.12 -2.56 16.89
N LEU A 47 -14.34 -3.25 15.78
CA LEU A 47 -15.46 -2.98 14.88
C LEU A 47 -16.80 -3.18 15.60
N ARG A 48 -16.94 -4.30 16.33
CA ARG A 48 -18.13 -4.58 17.13
C ARG A 48 -18.43 -3.43 18.08
N ARG A 49 -17.43 -3.05 18.88
CA ARG A 49 -17.57 -1.97 19.86
C ARG A 49 -17.95 -0.65 19.21
N ARG A 50 -17.33 -0.34 18.06
CA ARG A 50 -17.63 0.89 17.32
C ARG A 50 -19.05 0.89 16.76
N ALA A 51 -19.49 -0.24 16.22
CA ALA A 51 -20.85 -0.41 15.71
C ALA A 51 -21.91 -0.23 16.80
N ASP A 52 -21.70 -0.87 17.97
CA ASP A 52 -22.58 -0.74 19.13
C ASP A 52 -22.66 0.72 19.62
N ASP A 53 -21.51 1.40 19.77
CA ASP A 53 -21.45 2.78 20.25
C ASP A 53 -22.06 3.79 19.25
N MET A 54 -22.08 3.47 17.96
CA MET A 54 -22.67 4.29 16.89
C MET A 54 -24.10 3.88 16.51
N GLY A 55 -24.66 2.84 17.14
CA GLY A 55 -25.99 2.34 16.85
C GLY A 55 -26.15 1.76 15.43
N VAL A 56 -25.07 1.21 14.85
CA VAL A 56 -25.09 0.63 13.49
C VAL A 56 -25.27 -0.88 13.59
N GLU A 57 -26.48 -1.35 13.33
CA GLU A 57 -26.80 -2.79 13.35
C GLU A 57 -26.70 -3.46 11.97
N THR A 58 -26.90 -2.69 10.89
CA THR A 58 -26.83 -3.17 9.50
C THR A 58 -26.43 -2.04 8.57
N ILE A 59 -25.84 -2.39 7.43
CA ILE A 59 -25.56 -1.45 6.34
C ILE A 59 -26.72 -1.47 5.36
N ASN A 60 -27.41 -0.34 5.20
CA ASN A 60 -28.51 -0.18 4.26
C ASN A 60 -28.20 0.86 3.17
N ARG A 61 -27.21 1.72 3.41
CA ARG A 61 -26.69 2.70 2.46
C ARG A 61 -25.20 2.95 2.70
N HIS A 62 -24.53 3.52 1.71
CA HIS A 62 -23.10 3.84 1.74
C HIS A 62 -22.72 4.72 2.95
N ALA A 63 -23.59 5.67 3.34
CA ALA A 63 -23.35 6.55 4.47
C ALA A 63 -23.26 5.80 5.82
N ASP A 64 -23.86 4.62 5.95
CA ASP A 64 -23.81 3.84 7.19
C ASP A 64 -22.41 3.27 7.47
N MET A 65 -21.54 3.21 6.44
CA MET A 65 -20.15 2.76 6.58
C MET A 65 -19.26 3.80 7.27
N ILE A 66 -19.56 5.09 7.12
CA ILE A 66 -18.68 6.18 7.56
C ILE A 66 -18.27 6.08 9.03
N PRO A 67 -19.19 5.91 10.00
CA PRO A 67 -18.80 5.78 11.41
C PRO A 67 -17.95 4.54 11.72
N LEU A 68 -17.90 3.56 10.80
CA LEU A 68 -17.19 2.29 10.93
C LEU A 68 -15.82 2.29 10.25
N LEU A 69 -15.47 3.31 9.45
CA LEU A 69 -14.16 3.39 8.80
C LEU A 69 -13.07 3.69 9.83
N PHE A 70 -11.95 2.97 9.76
CA PHE A 70 -10.85 3.15 10.70
C PHE A 70 -9.87 4.20 10.20
N ALA A 71 -9.49 5.13 11.08
CA ALA A 71 -8.32 5.97 10.83
C ALA A 71 -7.07 5.09 10.64
N HIS A 72 -6.26 5.37 9.63
CA HIS A 72 -5.04 4.60 9.33
C HIS A 72 -4.07 4.46 10.53
N GLN A 73 -4.12 5.38 11.51
CA GLN A 73 -3.30 5.34 12.72
C GLN A 73 -3.70 4.23 13.71
N ILE A 74 -4.90 3.66 13.61
CA ILE A 74 -5.36 2.65 14.57
C ILE A 74 -4.45 1.42 14.61
N TYR A 75 -3.85 1.06 13.48
CA TYR A 75 -2.89 -0.05 13.37
C TYR A 75 -1.50 0.29 13.93
N LYS A 76 -1.33 1.49 14.49
CA LYS A 76 -0.19 1.94 15.31
C LYS A 76 -0.58 2.17 16.77
N SER A 77 -1.79 1.78 17.21
CA SER A 77 -2.29 2.07 18.55
C SER A 77 -1.66 1.23 19.67
N TYR A 78 -0.85 0.22 19.34
CA TYR A 78 -0.17 -0.59 20.34
C TYR A 78 0.76 0.28 21.22
N PRO A 79 0.83 0.01 22.54
CA PRO A 79 1.86 0.60 23.40
C PRO A 79 3.27 0.22 22.93
N GLU A 80 4.15 1.20 22.69
CA GLU A 80 5.54 0.94 22.26
C GLU A 80 6.31 0.08 23.26
N GLN A 81 5.97 0.23 24.55
CA GLN A 81 6.50 -0.60 25.64
C GLN A 81 6.31 -2.10 25.43
N PHE A 82 5.33 -2.52 24.61
CA PHE A 82 5.16 -3.94 24.30
C PHE A 82 6.32 -4.48 23.46
N ILE A 83 6.86 -3.66 22.56
CA ILE A 83 8.05 -4.02 21.77
C ILE A 83 9.30 -3.77 22.61
N ASP A 84 9.39 -2.62 23.29
CA ASP A 84 10.59 -2.23 24.04
C ASP A 84 10.93 -3.24 25.16
N ASN A 85 9.92 -3.82 25.81
CA ASN A 85 10.08 -4.76 26.91
C ASN A 85 9.81 -6.22 26.51
N GLY A 86 9.76 -6.54 25.22
CA GLY A 86 9.55 -7.92 24.74
C GLY A 86 8.22 -8.55 25.18
N ARG A 87 7.16 -7.76 25.36
CA ARG A 87 5.82 -8.23 25.77
C ARG A 87 5.03 -8.74 24.56
N TRP A 88 5.59 -9.70 23.84
CA TRP A 88 5.07 -10.22 22.56
C TRP A 88 3.65 -10.78 22.64
N LYS A 89 3.31 -11.45 23.76
CA LYS A 89 1.94 -11.90 24.02
C LYS A 89 0.94 -10.73 24.11
N HIS A 90 1.34 -9.60 24.69
CA HIS A 90 0.48 -8.41 24.79
C HIS A 90 0.32 -7.74 23.42
N LEU A 91 1.38 -7.74 22.60
CA LEU A 91 1.31 -7.28 21.21
C LEU A 91 0.36 -8.16 20.37
N ALA A 92 0.36 -9.48 20.57
CA ALA A 92 -0.59 -10.40 19.95
C ALA A 92 -2.03 -10.15 20.41
N THR A 93 -2.25 -9.93 21.71
CA THR A 93 -3.57 -9.54 22.27
C THR A 93 -4.06 -8.21 21.70
N TRP A 94 -3.17 -7.24 21.48
CA TRP A 94 -3.52 -6.01 20.78
C TRP A 94 -3.93 -6.29 19.33
N LEU A 95 -3.13 -7.05 18.57
CA LEU A 95 -3.41 -7.37 17.18
C LEU A 95 -4.74 -8.11 17.02
N GLN A 96 -5.10 -8.97 17.98
CA GLN A 96 -6.40 -9.64 18.05
C GLN A 96 -7.58 -8.67 18.02
N THR A 97 -7.47 -7.48 18.62
CA THR A 97 -8.58 -6.50 18.65
C THR A 97 -8.94 -5.96 17.26
N LEU A 98 -8.00 -6.07 16.31
CA LEU A 98 -8.07 -5.56 14.94
C LEU A 98 -8.13 -6.68 13.88
N SER A 99 -8.05 -7.95 14.30
CA SER A 99 -7.99 -9.11 13.40
C SER A 99 -9.33 -9.84 13.33
N SER A 100 -9.66 -10.39 12.16
CA SER A 100 -10.85 -11.24 11.98
C SER A 100 -10.65 -12.66 12.50
N ASN A 101 -9.43 -13.18 12.41
CA ASN A 101 -9.08 -14.50 12.91
C ASN A 101 -8.42 -14.42 14.30
N PRO A 102 -8.62 -15.41 15.18
CA PRO A 102 -7.95 -15.47 16.47
C PRO A 102 -6.42 -15.52 16.37
N VAL A 103 -5.71 -14.69 17.14
CA VAL A 103 -4.24 -14.50 17.15
C VAL A 103 -3.63 -14.73 18.54
N SER A 104 -4.41 -14.55 19.62
CA SER A 104 -3.85 -14.43 20.99
C SER A 104 -3.29 -15.72 21.60
N ASP A 105 -3.65 -16.88 21.06
CA ASP A 105 -3.31 -18.19 21.65
C ASP A 105 -2.00 -18.78 21.12
N ILE A 106 -1.28 -18.00 20.31
CA ILE A 106 0.00 -18.41 19.72
C ILE A 106 1.10 -18.32 20.77
N ASP A 107 1.90 -19.38 20.90
CA ASP A 107 3.04 -19.43 21.80
C ASP A 107 4.15 -18.46 21.34
N MET A 108 4.45 -17.49 22.20
CA MET A 108 5.47 -16.46 21.98
C MET A 108 6.78 -16.76 22.71
N THR A 109 6.98 -18.00 23.18
CA THR A 109 8.25 -18.43 23.79
C THR A 109 9.39 -18.34 22.77
N GLY A 110 10.52 -17.75 23.20
CA GLY A 110 11.72 -17.59 22.36
C GLY A 110 11.63 -16.50 21.30
N VAL A 111 10.63 -15.62 21.36
CA VAL A 111 10.55 -14.44 20.48
C VAL A 111 11.48 -13.34 21.00
N GLU A 112 12.43 -12.92 20.18
CA GLU A 112 13.48 -11.96 20.57
C GLU A 112 13.22 -10.55 20.03
N ASP A 113 12.57 -10.44 18.87
CA ASP A 113 12.24 -9.17 18.23
C ASP A 113 10.90 -9.23 17.47
N VAL A 114 10.55 -8.12 16.82
CA VAL A 114 9.28 -8.01 16.09
C VAL A 114 9.23 -8.85 14.82
N ASP A 115 10.37 -9.12 14.18
CA ASP A 115 10.40 -9.96 12.97
C ASP A 115 10.21 -11.43 13.37
N ALA A 116 10.80 -11.88 14.48
CA ALA A 116 10.54 -13.19 15.09
C ALA A 116 9.07 -13.35 15.53
N TRP A 117 8.47 -12.28 16.07
CA TRP A 117 7.05 -12.24 16.40
C TRP A 117 6.17 -12.41 15.14
N MET A 118 6.46 -11.67 14.08
CA MET A 118 5.79 -11.83 12.78
C MET A 118 6.00 -13.23 12.19
N GLY A 119 7.17 -13.84 12.40
CA GLY A 119 7.48 -15.21 12.02
C GLY A 119 6.58 -16.24 12.72
N LYS A 120 6.47 -16.18 14.06
CA LYS A 120 5.56 -17.05 14.83
C LYS A 120 4.10 -16.91 14.40
N LEU A 121 3.67 -15.69 14.12
CA LEU A 121 2.34 -15.42 13.58
C LEU A 121 2.14 -16.04 12.20
N ARG A 122 3.14 -15.94 11.32
CA ARG A 122 3.10 -16.56 9.99
C ARG A 122 3.01 -18.08 10.06
N ASP A 123 3.74 -18.72 10.98
CA ASP A 123 3.67 -20.17 11.20
C ASP A 123 2.26 -20.62 11.62
N ALA A 124 1.52 -19.76 12.31
CA ALA A 124 0.12 -19.96 12.70
C ALA A 124 -0.90 -19.49 11.64
N GLY A 125 -0.46 -19.07 10.45
CA GLY A 125 -1.33 -18.65 9.34
C GLY A 125 -1.70 -17.16 9.31
N HIS A 126 -1.05 -16.33 10.12
CA HIS A 126 -1.23 -14.88 10.13
C HIS A 126 -0.07 -14.18 9.42
N TYR A 127 -0.32 -13.64 8.24
CA TYR A 127 0.71 -13.08 7.37
C TYR A 127 0.95 -11.59 7.64
N VAL A 128 1.13 -11.23 8.92
CA VAL A 128 1.25 -9.83 9.36
C VAL A 128 2.28 -9.08 8.52
N PHE A 129 1.94 -7.85 8.16
CA PHE A 129 2.84 -6.92 7.48
C PHE A 129 2.99 -5.62 8.25
N SER A 130 4.06 -4.89 7.98
CA SER A 130 4.32 -3.57 8.56
C SER A 130 4.37 -2.46 7.52
N SER A 131 4.10 -1.22 7.96
CA SER A 131 4.47 -0.04 7.16
C SER A 131 5.97 0.25 7.26
N SER A 132 6.48 1.13 6.39
CA SER A 132 7.88 1.57 6.37
C SER A 132 8.30 2.46 7.56
N GLY A 133 7.39 2.73 8.51
CA GLY A 133 7.72 3.29 9.83
C GLY A 133 8.52 4.59 9.84
N THR A 134 8.29 5.52 8.92
CA THR A 134 9.13 6.73 8.76
C THR A 134 9.15 7.67 9.98
N SER A 135 8.15 7.57 10.86
CA SER A 135 8.10 8.29 12.16
C SER A 135 8.74 7.50 13.32
N GLY A 136 9.32 6.34 13.05
CA GLY A 136 9.90 5.43 14.03
C GLY A 136 8.94 4.47 14.70
N LYS A 137 7.64 4.53 14.36
CA LYS A 137 6.63 3.55 14.78
C LYS A 137 5.98 2.93 13.56
N CYS A 138 5.98 1.61 13.49
CA CYS A 138 5.34 0.87 12.40
C CYS A 138 3.84 0.70 12.68
N SER A 139 3.05 0.55 11.63
CA SER A 139 1.74 -0.11 11.76
C SER A 139 1.94 -1.60 11.59
N PHE A 140 1.10 -2.41 12.22
CA PHE A 140 0.99 -3.85 11.98
C PHE A 140 -0.44 -4.20 11.64
N ILE A 141 -0.63 -4.90 10.53
CA ILE A 141 -1.94 -5.31 10.05
C ILE A 141 -1.90 -6.81 9.79
N ASN A 142 -2.88 -7.53 10.34
CA ASN A 142 -3.05 -8.95 10.07
C ASN A 142 -3.70 -9.15 8.71
N GLN A 143 -3.28 -10.19 8.00
CA GLN A 143 -3.89 -10.60 6.74
C GLN A 143 -3.85 -12.12 6.65
N THR A 144 -4.83 -12.70 5.96
CA THR A 144 -4.88 -14.14 5.71
C THR A 144 -4.04 -14.51 4.49
N ARG A 145 -3.91 -15.82 4.24
CA ARG A 145 -3.33 -16.29 2.98
C ARG A 145 -4.13 -15.79 1.77
N THR A 146 -5.46 -15.75 1.88
CA THR A 146 -6.35 -15.23 0.83
C THR A 146 -6.07 -13.78 0.51
N ASP A 147 -5.81 -12.93 1.51
CA ASP A 147 -5.43 -11.54 1.28
C ASP A 147 -4.13 -11.44 0.49
N LEU A 148 -3.10 -12.16 0.92
CA LEU A 148 -1.77 -12.16 0.28
C LEU A 148 -1.86 -12.60 -1.19
N ASP A 149 -2.61 -13.67 -1.45
CA ASP A 149 -2.82 -14.20 -2.79
C ASP A 149 -3.66 -13.21 -3.62
N SER A 150 -4.66 -12.54 -3.02
CA SER A 150 -5.47 -11.52 -3.69
C SER A 150 -4.66 -10.28 -4.08
N VAL A 151 -3.72 -9.83 -3.23
CA VAL A 151 -2.78 -8.74 -3.58
C VAL A 151 -1.90 -9.18 -4.74
N THR A 152 -1.44 -10.44 -4.75
CA THR A 152 -0.63 -10.98 -5.84
C THR A 152 -1.39 -10.97 -7.16
N GLU A 153 -2.65 -11.46 -7.18
CA GLU A 153 -3.49 -11.41 -8.37
C GLU A 153 -3.76 -9.98 -8.82
N SER A 154 -3.99 -9.05 -7.88
CA SER A 154 -4.20 -7.64 -8.17
C SER A 154 -2.97 -7.00 -8.81
N CYS A 155 -1.76 -7.31 -8.33
CA CYS A 155 -0.52 -6.87 -8.97
C CYS A 155 -0.38 -7.40 -10.40
N VAL A 156 -0.78 -8.65 -10.65
CA VAL A 156 -0.78 -9.22 -12.00
C VAL A 156 -1.82 -8.54 -12.89
N LYS A 157 -3.04 -8.31 -12.39
CA LYS A 157 -4.09 -7.57 -13.11
C LYS A 157 -3.66 -6.15 -13.46
N LEU A 158 -3.06 -5.44 -12.51
CA LEU A 158 -2.50 -4.12 -12.75
C LEU A 158 -1.40 -4.17 -13.82
N GLY A 159 -0.47 -5.12 -13.74
CA GLY A 159 0.58 -5.32 -14.75
C GLY A 159 0.05 -5.59 -16.16
N ILE A 160 -0.94 -6.49 -16.28
CA ILE A 160 -1.49 -6.88 -17.58
C ILE A 160 -2.39 -5.78 -18.15
N HIS A 161 -3.29 -5.20 -17.37
CA HIS A 161 -4.33 -4.30 -17.86
C HIS A 161 -4.00 -2.81 -17.71
N GLY A 162 -2.91 -2.49 -17.01
CA GLY A 162 -2.40 -1.13 -16.86
C GLY A 162 -1.50 -0.66 -18.01
N ASN A 163 -0.96 -1.58 -18.82
CA ASN A 163 -0.12 -1.23 -19.95
C ASN A 163 -0.24 -2.23 -21.12
N ALA A 164 -0.54 -1.73 -22.31
CA ALA A 164 -0.74 -2.55 -23.50
C ALA A 164 0.50 -3.37 -23.91
N LEU A 165 1.72 -2.87 -23.66
CA LEU A 165 2.95 -3.59 -23.99
C LEU A 165 3.19 -4.77 -23.02
N LEU A 166 2.80 -4.63 -21.75
CA LEU A 166 2.86 -5.73 -20.80
C LEU A 166 1.78 -6.79 -21.08
N HIS A 167 0.60 -6.38 -21.53
CA HIS A 167 -0.41 -7.31 -22.04
C HIS A 167 0.12 -8.11 -23.25
N ARG A 168 0.66 -7.42 -24.26
CA ARG A 168 1.19 -8.01 -25.50
C ARG A 168 2.31 -9.03 -25.22
N ASP A 169 3.21 -8.69 -24.32
CA ASP A 169 4.43 -9.45 -24.04
C ASP A 169 4.37 -10.17 -22.68
N PHE A 170 3.17 -10.49 -22.20
CA PHE A 170 2.96 -11.08 -20.88
C PHE A 170 3.87 -12.30 -20.65
N GLY A 171 4.64 -12.28 -19.57
CA GLY A 171 5.55 -13.35 -19.18
C GLY A 171 6.85 -13.45 -20.00
N LYS A 172 7.10 -12.55 -20.96
CA LYS A 172 8.25 -12.67 -21.88
C LYS A 172 9.43 -11.75 -21.54
N ARG A 173 9.18 -10.65 -20.83
CA ARG A 173 10.20 -9.61 -20.57
C ARG A 173 11.09 -9.99 -19.37
N PRO A 174 12.40 -9.70 -19.39
CA PRO A 174 13.17 -9.63 -18.15
C PRO A 174 12.62 -8.55 -17.22
N VAL A 175 12.52 -8.86 -15.94
CA VAL A 175 11.98 -7.97 -14.91
C VAL A 175 13.12 -7.46 -14.02
N PHE A 176 13.21 -6.15 -13.87
CA PHE A 176 14.16 -5.45 -13.01
C PHE A 176 13.38 -4.85 -11.85
N LEU A 177 13.53 -5.42 -10.65
CA LEU A 177 12.78 -5.03 -9.46
C LEU A 177 13.67 -4.21 -8.53
N MET A 178 13.29 -2.96 -8.25
CA MET A 178 13.91 -2.11 -7.23
C MET A 178 13.44 -2.51 -5.82
N MET A 179 13.48 -3.80 -5.52
CA MET A 179 12.93 -4.41 -4.32
C MET A 179 13.95 -5.33 -3.64
N PRO A 180 13.84 -5.51 -2.31
CA PRO A 180 14.59 -6.54 -1.60
C PRO A 180 14.03 -7.95 -1.89
N PRO A 181 14.79 -9.02 -1.59
CA PRO A 181 14.35 -10.40 -1.77
C PRO A 181 13.24 -10.82 -0.80
N ALA A 182 13.11 -10.14 0.34
CA ALA A 182 12.05 -10.36 1.33
C ALA A 182 11.90 -9.12 2.24
N GLY A 183 10.84 -9.07 3.02
CA GLY A 183 10.69 -8.06 4.07
C GLY A 183 9.27 -7.91 4.60
N ALA A 184 9.15 -7.10 5.63
CA ALA A 184 7.91 -6.94 6.41
C ALA A 184 6.80 -6.16 5.66
N HIS A 185 7.14 -5.38 4.63
CA HIS A 185 6.16 -4.54 3.93
C HIS A 185 5.21 -5.37 3.04
N ARG A 186 3.92 -5.03 3.04
CA ARG A 186 2.86 -5.81 2.35
C ARG A 186 3.18 -6.13 0.91
N HIS A 187 3.75 -5.19 0.16
CA HIS A 187 3.94 -5.35 -1.28
C HIS A 187 5.22 -6.12 -1.65
N ILE A 188 6.14 -6.43 -0.72
CA ILE A 188 7.36 -7.14 -1.07
C ILE A 188 7.04 -8.54 -1.60
N GLU A 189 6.40 -9.38 -0.80
CA GLU A 189 6.11 -10.75 -1.19
C GLU A 189 5.14 -10.86 -2.40
N PRO A 190 4.00 -10.14 -2.45
CA PRO A 190 3.10 -10.17 -3.60
C PRO A 190 3.72 -9.67 -4.90
N VAL A 191 4.52 -8.60 -4.89
CA VAL A 191 5.17 -8.10 -6.12
C VAL A 191 6.21 -9.09 -6.61
N LEU A 192 7.01 -9.68 -5.71
CA LEU A 192 7.96 -10.73 -6.09
C LEU A 192 7.26 -11.94 -6.70
N ARG A 193 6.09 -12.33 -6.17
CA ARG A 193 5.26 -13.41 -6.73
C ARG A 193 4.65 -13.03 -8.09
N ALA A 194 4.13 -11.81 -8.23
CA ALA A 194 3.56 -11.30 -9.48
C ALA A 194 4.62 -11.18 -10.58
N ALA A 195 5.84 -10.76 -10.24
CA ALA A 195 6.95 -10.63 -11.18
C ALA A 195 7.30 -11.97 -11.87
N LYS A 196 7.19 -13.09 -11.15
CA LYS A 196 7.38 -14.44 -11.71
C LYS A 196 6.37 -14.82 -12.80
N ARG A 197 5.23 -14.12 -12.87
CA ARG A 197 4.20 -14.29 -13.91
C ARG A 197 4.31 -13.22 -14.99
N LEU A 198 4.64 -11.99 -14.60
CA LEU A 198 4.72 -10.85 -15.52
C LEU A 198 5.94 -10.90 -16.44
N GLY A 199 7.01 -11.62 -16.07
CA GLY A 199 8.19 -11.74 -16.93
C GLY A 199 8.89 -13.09 -16.84
N ALA A 200 9.95 -13.22 -17.65
CA ALA A 200 10.67 -14.47 -17.89
C ALA A 200 11.77 -14.75 -16.85
N GLU A 201 12.41 -13.70 -16.35
CA GLU A 201 13.44 -13.74 -15.32
C GLU A 201 13.36 -12.46 -14.47
N SER A 202 13.91 -12.50 -13.25
CA SER A 202 13.90 -11.34 -12.34
C SER A 202 15.30 -11.00 -11.83
N THR A 203 15.66 -9.73 -11.89
CA THR A 203 16.84 -9.13 -11.26
C THR A 203 16.39 -8.21 -10.13
N LEU A 204 16.91 -8.43 -8.92
CA LEU A 204 16.65 -7.57 -7.76
C LEU A 204 17.74 -6.50 -7.64
N MET A 205 17.34 -5.31 -7.21
CA MET A 205 18.28 -4.22 -6.87
C MET A 205 18.99 -4.48 -5.55
N PHE A 206 18.28 -5.03 -4.56
CA PHE A 206 18.84 -5.25 -3.22
C PHE A 206 19.02 -6.74 -2.94
N ASP A 207 20.02 -7.09 -2.13
CA ASP A 207 20.37 -8.47 -1.74
C ASP A 207 19.96 -8.85 -0.30
N GLU A 208 19.62 -7.86 0.52
CA GLU A 208 19.22 -8.04 1.92
C GLU A 208 17.72 -7.82 2.14
N PRO A 209 17.09 -8.57 3.07
CA PRO A 209 15.71 -8.36 3.44
C PRO A 209 15.51 -7.04 4.20
N VAL A 210 14.32 -6.44 4.06
CA VAL A 210 13.93 -5.27 4.85
C VAL A 210 13.15 -5.70 6.09
N LEU A 211 13.81 -5.58 7.24
CA LEU A 211 13.27 -5.96 8.56
C LEU A 211 12.48 -4.84 9.23
N ALA A 212 11.41 -5.20 9.93
CA ALA A 212 10.62 -4.25 10.73
C ALA A 212 11.41 -3.79 11.96
N SER A 213 12.16 -4.69 12.62
CA SER A 213 13.05 -4.38 13.75
C SER A 213 14.06 -3.30 13.41
N ALA A 214 14.70 -3.38 12.23
CA ALA A 214 15.65 -2.37 11.76
C ALA A 214 14.99 -1.00 11.62
N THR A 215 13.75 -0.94 11.13
CA THR A 215 12.98 0.31 10.99
C THR A 215 12.67 0.92 12.36
N ILE A 216 12.21 0.10 13.30
CA ILE A 216 11.89 0.53 14.66
C ILE A 216 13.16 1.00 15.39
N ALA A 217 14.27 0.27 15.27
CA ALA A 217 15.55 0.62 15.88
C ALA A 217 16.06 1.97 15.38
N MET A 218 16.01 2.23 14.06
CA MET A 218 16.34 3.54 13.49
C MET A 218 15.43 4.64 14.03
N GLY A 219 14.14 4.37 14.15
CA GLY A 219 13.16 5.26 14.76
C GLY A 219 13.50 5.66 16.19
N ARG A 220 13.77 4.66 17.04
CA ARG A 220 14.18 4.84 18.43
C ARG A 220 15.45 5.67 18.52
N MET A 221 16.44 5.37 17.69
CA MET A 221 17.71 6.08 17.69
C MET A 221 17.55 7.56 17.29
N ARG A 222 16.73 7.86 16.27
CA ARG A 222 16.44 9.26 15.90
C ARG A 222 15.80 10.05 17.06
N ARG A 223 14.89 9.42 17.81
CA ARG A 223 14.28 10.04 19.00
C ARG A 223 15.31 10.27 20.10
N ALA A 224 16.14 9.26 20.40
CA ALA A 224 17.18 9.36 21.41
C ALA A 224 18.22 10.46 21.08
N ILE A 225 18.51 10.67 19.80
CA ILE A 225 19.36 11.80 19.36
C ILE A 225 18.63 13.13 19.57
N ALA A 226 17.36 13.21 19.19
CA ALA A 226 16.57 14.45 19.28
C ALA A 226 16.31 14.89 20.73
N ASP A 227 16.13 13.95 21.66
CA ASP A 227 15.90 14.24 23.09
C ASP A 227 17.19 14.28 23.93
N GLY A 228 18.35 14.02 23.31
CA GLY A 228 19.66 14.07 23.97
C GLY A 228 19.98 12.87 24.87
N SER A 229 19.17 11.80 24.84
CA SER A 229 19.40 10.58 25.63
C SER A 229 20.38 9.58 24.99
N ALA A 230 20.68 9.73 23.69
CA ALA A 230 21.62 8.86 22.98
C ALA A 230 23.06 9.00 23.50
N LYS A 231 23.72 7.87 23.79
CA LYS A 231 25.13 7.90 24.21
C LYS A 231 26.03 8.24 23.02
N PRO A 232 27.15 8.96 23.23
CA PRO A 232 28.10 9.25 22.15
C PRO A 232 28.58 8.02 21.37
N SER A 233 28.78 6.89 22.07
CA SER A 233 29.18 5.62 21.43
C SER A 233 28.09 5.03 20.54
N GLU A 234 26.81 5.20 20.88
CA GLU A 234 25.67 4.73 20.09
C GLU A 234 25.51 5.59 18.82
N VAL A 235 25.74 6.89 18.93
CA VAL A 235 25.75 7.81 17.78
C VAL A 235 26.90 7.48 16.83
N ALA A 236 28.10 7.25 17.36
CA ALA A 236 29.26 6.86 16.55
C ALA A 236 29.02 5.53 15.81
N ALA A 237 28.51 4.51 16.50
CA ALA A 237 28.18 3.22 15.89
C ALA A 237 27.09 3.36 14.79
N LEU A 238 26.08 4.21 15.02
CA LEU A 238 25.06 4.50 14.02
C LEU A 238 25.68 5.15 12.76
N GLN A 239 26.59 6.12 12.94
CA GLN A 239 27.25 6.80 11.82
C GLN A 239 28.12 5.84 11.00
N GLU A 240 28.87 4.96 11.67
CA GLU A 240 29.68 3.94 11.01
C GLU A 240 28.81 2.95 10.23
N HIS A 241 27.77 2.41 10.85
CA HIS A 241 26.81 1.52 10.20
C HIS A 241 26.10 2.21 9.03
N ALA A 242 25.72 3.47 9.17
CA ALA A 242 25.09 4.24 8.10
C ALA A 242 26.04 4.42 6.90
N ALA A 243 27.31 4.74 7.14
CA ALA A 243 28.30 4.90 6.08
C ALA A 243 28.58 3.56 5.35
N ALA A 244 28.70 2.45 6.10
CA ALA A 244 28.85 1.12 5.52
C ALA A 244 27.64 0.73 4.67
N ARG A 245 26.43 0.92 5.21
CA ARG A 245 25.17 0.66 4.51
C ARG A 245 25.01 1.52 3.25
N GLN A 246 25.40 2.79 3.31
CA GLN A 246 25.36 3.68 2.16
C GLN A 246 26.29 3.21 1.04
N ARG A 247 27.52 2.77 1.37
CA ARG A 247 28.45 2.20 0.39
C ARG A 247 27.89 0.91 -0.23
N HIS A 248 27.40 -0.02 0.60
CA HIS A 248 26.79 -1.27 0.14
C HIS A 248 25.59 -1.01 -0.79
N THR A 249 24.69 -0.12 -0.38
CA THR A 249 23.52 0.29 -1.18
C THR A 249 23.94 0.93 -2.50
N GLY A 250 24.97 1.79 -2.50
CA GLY A 250 25.52 2.36 -3.71
C GLY A 250 26.05 1.32 -4.69
N ALA A 251 26.81 0.34 -4.20
CA ALA A 251 27.33 -0.76 -5.01
C ALA A 251 26.22 -1.65 -5.59
N MET A 252 25.17 -1.92 -4.82
CA MET A 252 23.98 -2.64 -5.29
C MET A 252 23.25 -1.89 -6.42
N ILE A 253 23.04 -0.59 -6.27
CA ILE A 253 22.43 0.25 -7.31
C ILE A 253 23.31 0.27 -8.57
N ASP A 254 24.63 0.37 -8.42
CA ASP A 254 25.57 0.34 -9.55
C ASP A 254 25.49 -0.98 -10.31
N GLY A 255 25.51 -2.11 -9.60
CA GLY A 255 25.39 -3.44 -10.21
C GLY A 255 24.02 -3.66 -10.87
N PHE A 256 22.94 -3.11 -10.30
CA PHE A 256 21.62 -3.15 -10.93
C PHE A 256 21.60 -2.33 -12.23
N LEU A 257 22.18 -1.13 -12.20
CA LEU A 257 22.29 -0.25 -13.38
C LEU A 257 23.11 -0.90 -14.50
N ASP A 258 24.23 -1.55 -14.17
CA ASP A 258 25.07 -2.24 -15.15
C ASP A 258 24.30 -3.38 -15.84
N LYS A 259 23.58 -4.19 -15.05
CA LYS A 259 22.73 -5.27 -15.58
C LYS A 259 21.60 -4.73 -16.46
N LEU A 260 21.01 -3.59 -16.07
CA LEU A 260 19.93 -2.98 -16.85
C LEU A 260 20.45 -2.44 -18.19
N ALA A 261 21.55 -1.68 -18.17
CA ALA A 261 22.17 -1.12 -19.38
C ALA A 261 22.66 -2.23 -20.34
N ALA A 262 23.11 -3.38 -19.81
CA ALA A 262 23.46 -4.54 -20.62
C ALA A 262 22.27 -5.17 -21.37
N ARG A 263 21.02 -4.82 -21.03
CA ARG A 263 19.80 -5.28 -21.71
C ARG A 263 19.20 -4.24 -22.65
N ARG A 264 19.94 -3.17 -23.01
CA ARG A 264 19.45 -2.05 -23.82
C ARG A 264 18.82 -2.42 -25.17
N ASP A 265 19.18 -3.57 -25.74
CA ASP A 265 18.72 -4.01 -27.06
C ASP A 265 17.36 -4.76 -27.02
N ILE A 266 16.83 -5.05 -25.83
CA ILE A 266 15.56 -5.76 -25.68
C ILE A 266 14.60 -5.01 -24.74
N PRO A 267 13.27 -5.12 -24.93
CA PRO A 267 12.30 -4.56 -24.00
C PRO A 267 12.38 -5.24 -22.63
N VAL A 268 12.44 -4.45 -21.56
CA VAL A 268 12.38 -4.94 -20.18
C VAL A 268 11.17 -4.36 -19.43
N LEU A 269 10.87 -4.92 -18.26
CA LEU A 269 9.97 -4.33 -17.27
C LEU A 269 10.80 -3.86 -16.08
N VAL A 270 10.78 -2.57 -15.75
CA VAL A 270 11.46 -2.04 -14.55
C VAL A 270 10.41 -1.61 -13.52
N GLN A 271 10.44 -2.18 -12.32
CA GLN A 271 9.49 -1.87 -11.26
C GLN A 271 10.19 -1.14 -10.11
N GLY A 272 9.63 -0.02 -9.68
CA GLY A 272 10.09 0.77 -8.55
C GLY A 272 9.07 1.82 -8.18
N ASN A 273 9.34 2.62 -7.15
CA ASN A 273 8.58 3.85 -6.91
C ASN A 273 9.30 5.05 -7.56
N TRP A 274 8.63 6.20 -7.61
CA TRP A 274 9.20 7.42 -8.19
C TRP A 274 10.55 7.81 -7.58
N SER A 275 10.71 7.65 -6.26
CA SER A 275 11.96 7.96 -5.54
C SER A 275 13.13 7.06 -6.00
N LEU A 276 12.90 5.76 -6.18
CA LEU A 276 13.93 4.81 -6.62
C LEU A 276 14.29 4.98 -8.09
N HIS A 277 13.30 5.24 -8.96
CA HIS A 277 13.59 5.58 -10.36
C HIS A 277 14.41 6.87 -10.48
N TRP A 278 14.08 7.89 -9.69
CA TRP A 278 14.88 9.13 -9.62
C TRP A 278 16.29 8.86 -9.11
N THR A 279 16.42 8.10 -8.01
CA THR A 279 17.72 7.69 -7.45
C THR A 279 18.59 6.98 -8.48
N LEU A 280 18.01 6.07 -9.28
CA LEU A 280 18.73 5.37 -10.34
C LEU A 280 19.23 6.33 -11.43
N ALA A 281 18.38 7.27 -11.87
CA ALA A 281 18.73 8.27 -12.87
C ALA A 281 19.85 9.21 -12.37
N GLU A 282 19.78 9.67 -11.12
CA GLU A 282 20.85 10.46 -10.51
C GLU A 282 22.16 9.68 -10.40
N ARG A 283 22.09 8.40 -10.00
CA ARG A 283 23.26 7.54 -9.90
C ARG A 283 23.92 7.31 -11.26
N ALA A 284 23.12 7.11 -12.31
CA ALA A 284 23.62 6.99 -13.68
C ALA A 284 24.35 8.27 -14.13
N ARG A 285 23.77 9.43 -13.87
CA ARG A 285 24.37 10.74 -14.19
C ARG A 285 25.69 10.96 -13.44
N GLN A 286 25.76 10.59 -12.15
CA GLN A 286 27.00 10.65 -11.37
C GLN A 286 28.10 9.75 -11.95
N ARG A 287 27.72 8.67 -12.63
CA ARG A 287 28.64 7.75 -13.33
C ARG A 287 28.94 8.17 -14.78
N GLY A 288 28.38 9.28 -15.26
CA GLY A 288 28.56 9.73 -16.65
C GLY A 288 27.88 8.83 -17.68
N ILE A 289 26.82 8.11 -17.31
CA ILE A 289 26.01 7.30 -18.23
C ILE A 289 24.98 8.22 -18.90
N ASP A 290 24.96 8.19 -20.23
CA ASP A 290 24.01 8.96 -21.05
C ASP A 290 22.56 8.48 -20.88
N ASP A 291 21.62 9.36 -21.21
CA ASP A 291 20.19 9.04 -21.30
C ASP A 291 19.89 7.99 -22.40
N GLY A 292 18.71 7.39 -22.36
CA GLY A 292 18.30 6.37 -23.33
C GLY A 292 18.93 5.00 -23.07
N ILE A 293 19.04 4.60 -21.80
CA ILE A 293 19.74 3.37 -21.41
C ILE A 293 18.98 2.07 -21.74
N CYS A 294 17.71 2.16 -22.11
CA CYS A 294 16.84 1.00 -22.36
C CYS A 294 16.25 1.01 -23.78
N HIS A 295 15.72 -0.14 -24.19
CA HIS A 295 14.95 -0.26 -25.43
C HIS A 295 13.68 0.60 -25.38
N PRO A 296 13.24 1.27 -26.48
CA PRO A 296 12.08 2.17 -26.48
C PRO A 296 10.74 1.55 -26.06
N ASP A 297 10.58 0.23 -26.25
CA ASP A 297 9.40 -0.53 -25.76
C ASP A 297 9.50 -0.94 -24.28
N THR A 298 10.55 -0.54 -23.55
CA THR A 298 10.67 -0.80 -22.11
C THR A 298 9.52 -0.14 -21.36
N VAL A 299 8.92 -0.88 -20.43
CA VAL A 299 7.87 -0.36 -19.55
C VAL A 299 8.46 -0.17 -18.16
N ILE A 300 8.15 0.96 -17.54
CA ILE A 300 8.36 1.12 -16.10
C ILE A 300 7.03 1.10 -15.38
N THR A 301 6.96 0.39 -14.26
CA THR A 301 5.79 0.42 -13.36
C THR A 301 6.16 1.21 -12.12
N THR A 302 5.30 2.15 -11.75
CA THR A 302 5.53 3.06 -10.62
C THR A 302 4.26 3.35 -9.83
N GLY A 303 4.44 3.99 -8.69
CA GLY A 303 3.39 4.38 -7.77
C GLY A 303 3.97 5.10 -6.56
N GLY A 304 3.10 5.59 -5.69
CA GLY A 304 3.50 6.39 -4.53
C GLY A 304 4.08 7.75 -4.92
N GLY A 305 4.97 8.30 -4.09
CA GLY A 305 5.57 9.61 -4.30
C GLY A 305 7.06 9.65 -3.97
N LEU A 306 7.63 10.85 -3.98
CA LEU A 306 9.04 11.12 -3.71
C LEU A 306 9.41 11.12 -2.22
N LYS A 307 8.68 10.41 -1.36
CA LYS A 307 8.79 10.56 0.10
C LYS A 307 10.25 10.53 0.58
N GLY A 308 10.76 11.65 1.09
CA GLY A 308 12.14 11.80 1.58
C GLY A 308 13.21 12.05 0.50
N THR A 309 12.80 12.22 -0.76
CA THR A 309 13.65 12.50 -1.92
C THR A 309 13.30 13.88 -2.47
N SER A 310 14.31 14.74 -2.62
CA SER A 310 14.16 16.01 -3.32
C SER A 310 14.34 15.77 -4.82
N ALA A 311 13.37 16.17 -5.62
CA ALA A 311 13.47 16.11 -7.08
C ALA A 311 12.88 17.40 -7.70
N PRO A 312 13.38 17.85 -8.85
CA PRO A 312 12.84 19.03 -9.54
C PRO A 312 11.42 18.77 -10.07
N ALA A 313 10.70 19.82 -10.44
CA ALA A 313 9.32 19.69 -10.95
C ALA A 313 9.22 18.79 -12.21
N ASP A 314 10.26 18.76 -13.03
CA ASP A 314 10.36 17.97 -14.27
C ASP A 314 11.00 16.58 -14.08
N TYR A 315 11.04 16.06 -12.84
CA TYR A 315 11.72 14.79 -12.55
C TYR A 315 11.13 13.61 -13.34
N ARG A 316 9.83 13.63 -13.66
CA ARG A 316 9.18 12.56 -14.43
C ARG A 316 9.67 12.55 -15.88
N GLU A 317 9.80 13.73 -16.48
CA GLU A 317 10.35 13.94 -17.81
C GLU A 317 11.82 13.53 -17.87
N GLN A 318 12.59 13.84 -16.83
CA GLN A 318 13.97 13.37 -16.70
C GLN A 318 14.07 11.85 -16.60
N ILE A 319 13.20 11.20 -15.82
CA ILE A 319 13.14 9.73 -15.74
C ILE A 319 12.80 9.11 -17.10
N MET A 320 11.86 9.70 -17.85
CA MET A 320 11.52 9.24 -19.20
C MET A 320 12.72 9.33 -20.15
N ARG A 321 13.44 10.47 -20.14
CA ARG A 321 14.65 10.66 -20.95
C ARG A 321 15.74 9.65 -20.57
N PHE A 322 15.98 9.48 -19.27
CA PHE A 322 16.95 8.52 -18.75
C PHE A 322 16.71 7.10 -19.29
N TYR A 323 15.48 6.59 -19.21
CA TYR A 323 15.16 5.27 -19.77
C TYR A 323 15.07 5.26 -21.30
N GLY A 324 14.77 6.38 -21.96
CA GLY A 324 14.54 6.47 -23.40
C GLY A 324 13.15 5.98 -23.81
N ILE A 325 12.14 6.20 -22.97
CA ILE A 325 10.77 5.68 -23.16
C ILE A 325 9.76 6.80 -23.35
N ARG A 326 8.59 6.45 -23.91
CA ARG A 326 7.46 7.38 -24.10
C ARG A 326 6.54 7.39 -22.87
N PRO A 327 5.72 8.44 -22.67
CA PRO A 327 4.80 8.52 -21.53
C PRO A 327 3.89 7.31 -21.37
N GLU A 328 3.38 6.75 -22.46
CA GLU A 328 2.50 5.56 -22.45
C GLU A 328 3.19 4.27 -21.96
N ASN A 329 4.52 4.27 -21.83
CA ASN A 329 5.27 3.16 -21.25
C ASN A 329 5.46 3.29 -19.73
N ILE A 330 4.92 4.35 -19.11
CA ILE A 330 4.87 4.47 -17.65
C ILE A 330 3.54 3.93 -17.17
N GLN A 331 3.56 2.75 -16.56
CA GLN A 331 2.42 2.24 -15.81
C GLN A 331 2.45 2.79 -14.39
N ASN A 332 1.93 4.00 -14.21
CA ASN A 332 1.74 4.60 -12.90
C ASN A 332 0.45 4.06 -12.25
N SER A 333 0.44 3.97 -10.92
CA SER A 333 -0.70 3.42 -10.18
C SER A 333 -0.94 4.13 -8.86
N TYR A 334 -2.21 4.15 -8.43
CA TYR A 334 -2.61 4.64 -7.12
C TYR A 334 -3.18 3.50 -6.28
N GLY A 335 -2.72 3.43 -5.04
CA GLY A 335 -3.07 2.44 -4.04
C GLY A 335 -2.25 2.65 -2.78
N MET A 336 -2.45 1.78 -1.79
CA MET A 336 -1.70 1.81 -0.53
C MET A 336 -1.65 0.42 0.10
N SER A 337 -0.81 0.27 1.12
CA SER A 337 -0.58 -1.01 1.78
C SER A 337 -1.82 -1.54 2.51
N GLU A 338 -2.85 -0.73 2.72
CA GLU A 338 -4.12 -1.17 3.30
C GLU A 338 -5.08 -1.77 2.24
N MET A 339 -4.79 -1.58 0.95
CA MET A 339 -5.61 -2.04 -0.19
C MET A 339 -5.08 -3.34 -0.80
N ILE A 340 -6.00 -4.18 -1.26
CA ILE A 340 -5.72 -5.32 -2.16
C ILE A 340 -5.56 -4.84 -3.60
N GLY A 341 -6.40 -3.89 -4.02
CA GLY A 341 -6.42 -3.30 -5.37
C GLY A 341 -5.57 -2.04 -5.51
N ALA A 342 -4.84 -1.89 -6.61
CA ALA A 342 -4.30 -0.61 -7.04
C ALA A 342 -4.75 -0.32 -8.48
N GLY A 343 -5.07 0.93 -8.76
CA GLY A 343 -5.62 1.37 -10.04
C GLY A 343 -4.59 2.00 -10.96
N PRO A 344 -4.53 1.63 -12.25
CA PRO A 344 -3.63 2.26 -13.21
C PRO A 344 -4.06 3.69 -13.54
N TRP A 345 -3.08 4.54 -13.80
CA TRP A 345 -3.28 5.84 -14.46
C TRP A 345 -3.57 5.64 -15.94
N SER A 346 -4.49 6.42 -16.49
CA SER A 346 -4.71 6.54 -17.94
C SER A 346 -4.42 7.95 -18.40
N GLU A 347 -3.54 8.09 -19.39
CA GLU A 347 -3.28 9.38 -20.06
C GLU A 347 -4.47 9.87 -20.88
N VAL A 348 -5.32 8.97 -21.36
CA VAL A 348 -6.52 9.35 -22.11
C VAL A 348 -7.60 9.85 -21.15
N ALA A 349 -7.83 9.11 -20.06
CA ALA A 349 -8.84 9.48 -19.08
C ALA A 349 -8.36 10.55 -18.09
N GLN A 350 -7.05 10.83 -18.04
CA GLN A 350 -6.40 11.74 -17.08
C GLN A 350 -6.83 11.44 -15.64
N GLY A 351 -6.69 10.19 -15.22
CA GLY A 351 -7.13 9.72 -13.91
C GLY A 351 -6.71 8.28 -13.60
N TYR A 352 -6.67 7.94 -12.31
CA TYR A 352 -6.50 6.56 -11.86
C TYR A 352 -7.86 5.85 -11.85
N ALA A 353 -7.90 4.66 -12.43
CA ALA A 353 -9.04 3.76 -12.26
C ALA A 353 -9.18 3.32 -10.80
N ILE A 354 -10.37 2.89 -10.38
CA ILE A 354 -10.59 2.26 -9.08
C ILE A 354 -11.01 0.83 -9.33
N CYS A 355 -10.36 -0.14 -8.66
CA CYS A 355 -10.75 -1.54 -8.77
C CYS A 355 -12.21 -1.71 -8.29
N PRO A 356 -13.02 -2.59 -8.92
CA PRO A 356 -14.45 -2.70 -8.61
C PRO A 356 -14.71 -3.19 -7.18
N TRP A 357 -13.75 -3.88 -6.55
CA TRP A 357 -13.84 -4.28 -5.14
C TRP A 357 -13.43 -3.21 -4.12
N ILE A 358 -13.00 -2.04 -4.58
CA ILE A 358 -12.71 -0.88 -3.73
C ILE A 358 -13.90 0.08 -3.83
N VAL A 359 -14.60 0.29 -2.72
CA VAL A 359 -15.70 1.25 -2.64
C VAL A 359 -15.14 2.61 -2.18
N PRO A 360 -15.12 3.65 -3.02
CA PRO A 360 -14.55 4.95 -2.66
C PRO A 360 -15.54 5.81 -1.87
N PHE A 361 -15.05 6.46 -0.83
CA PHE A 361 -15.73 7.50 -0.07
C PHE A 361 -14.87 8.77 -0.08
N VAL A 362 -15.45 9.89 -0.46
CA VAL A 362 -14.86 11.22 -0.30
C VAL A 362 -15.52 11.87 0.90
N LEU A 363 -14.73 12.19 1.91
CA LEU A 363 -15.19 12.76 3.16
C LEU A 363 -14.79 14.22 3.27
N ASP A 364 -15.43 14.94 4.18
CA ASP A 364 -14.90 16.22 4.64
C ASP A 364 -13.52 16.07 5.30
N LYS A 365 -12.88 17.21 5.56
CA LYS A 365 -11.50 17.22 6.09
C LYS A 365 -11.38 16.47 7.42
N THR A 366 -12.41 16.50 8.27
CA THR A 366 -12.44 15.83 9.59
C THR A 366 -12.68 14.32 9.47
N GLY A 367 -13.23 13.85 8.34
CA GLY A 367 -13.53 12.45 8.08
C GLY A 367 -14.87 12.00 8.66
N GLU A 368 -15.82 12.92 8.85
CA GLU A 368 -17.10 12.67 9.52
C GLU A 368 -18.29 12.70 8.56
N GLN A 369 -18.23 13.52 7.51
CA GLN A 369 -19.33 13.72 6.57
C GLN A 369 -19.01 13.13 5.21
N LEU A 370 -19.95 12.36 4.65
CA LEU A 370 -19.84 11.85 3.28
C LEU A 370 -20.15 12.96 2.28
N LEU A 371 -19.20 13.23 1.38
CA LEU A 371 -19.34 14.20 0.30
C LEU A 371 -19.70 13.55 -1.05
N ASN A 372 -19.74 12.22 -1.13
CA ASN A 372 -20.13 11.53 -2.37
C ASN A 372 -21.51 12.02 -2.86
N PRO A 373 -21.70 12.18 -4.17
CA PRO A 373 -23.00 12.57 -4.72
C PRO A 373 -24.04 11.47 -4.47
N SER A 374 -25.25 11.84 -4.05
CA SER A 374 -26.30 10.88 -3.70
C SER A 374 -26.75 10.04 -4.92
N ASP A 375 -26.82 10.67 -6.09
CA ASP A 375 -27.10 10.04 -7.38
C ASP A 375 -25.90 9.30 -7.99
N GLY A 376 -24.74 9.36 -7.33
CA GLY A 376 -23.49 8.74 -7.79
C GLY A 376 -22.87 9.43 -9.01
N ARG A 377 -23.17 10.71 -9.26
CA ARG A 377 -22.66 11.46 -10.41
C ARG A 377 -22.01 12.78 -10.01
N GLY A 378 -21.00 13.18 -10.76
CA GLY A 378 -20.29 14.44 -10.57
C GLY A 378 -18.91 14.29 -9.94
N VAL A 379 -18.27 15.43 -9.75
CA VAL A 379 -16.88 15.53 -9.27
C VAL A 379 -16.89 16.03 -7.83
N VAL A 380 -16.15 15.37 -6.96
CA VAL A 380 -16.05 15.72 -5.53
C VAL A 380 -14.60 15.75 -5.12
N GLU A 381 -14.24 16.77 -4.34
CA GLU A 381 -12.94 16.87 -3.69
C GLU A 381 -13.10 16.72 -2.17
N GLY A 382 -12.16 16.00 -1.55
CA GLY A 382 -12.12 15.84 -0.10
C GLY A 382 -11.13 14.78 0.34
N ARG A 383 -11.30 14.30 1.57
CA ARG A 383 -10.46 13.24 2.13
C ARG A 383 -10.83 11.90 1.56
N PHE A 384 -9.84 11.18 1.05
CA PHE A 384 -10.07 9.84 0.55
C PHE A 384 -10.26 8.85 1.71
N ALA A 385 -11.31 8.07 1.59
CA ALA A 385 -11.57 6.91 2.40
C ALA A 385 -12.09 5.79 1.48
N PHE A 386 -11.97 4.55 1.91
CA PHE A 386 -12.42 3.42 1.10
C PHE A 386 -12.85 2.25 1.98
N PHE A 387 -13.61 1.35 1.38
CA PHE A 387 -13.82 0.00 1.89
C PHE A 387 -13.37 -1.02 0.86
N ASP A 388 -12.46 -1.91 1.27
CA ASP A 388 -11.99 -3.02 0.44
C ASP A 388 -12.85 -4.26 0.72
N LEU A 389 -13.65 -4.67 -0.28
CA LEU A 389 -14.57 -5.80 -0.16
C LEU A 389 -13.86 -7.14 -0.01
N LEU A 390 -12.61 -7.24 -0.48
CA LEU A 390 -11.86 -8.50 -0.49
C LEU A 390 -10.99 -8.68 0.76
N ALA A 391 -10.90 -7.66 1.62
CA ALA A 391 -10.14 -7.72 2.86
C ALA A 391 -10.70 -8.80 3.80
N ASP A 392 -9.84 -9.74 4.16
CA ASP A 392 -10.22 -10.93 4.91
C ASP A 392 -9.71 -10.90 6.35
N GLY A 393 -8.41 -10.67 6.56
CA GLY A 393 -7.75 -10.72 7.86
C GLY A 393 -7.97 -9.51 8.78
N TYR A 394 -8.56 -8.44 8.24
CA TYR A 394 -8.77 -7.14 8.86
C TYR A 394 -10.05 -6.49 8.33
N TRP A 395 -10.42 -5.31 8.85
CA TRP A 395 -11.71 -4.71 8.53
C TRP A 395 -11.85 -4.26 7.07
N GLY A 396 -10.79 -3.76 6.43
CA GLY A 396 -10.84 -3.26 5.05
C GLY A 396 -11.39 -1.83 4.88
N GLY A 397 -12.01 -1.23 5.91
CA GLY A 397 -12.49 0.15 5.90
C GLY A 397 -11.49 1.16 6.47
N PHE A 398 -11.03 2.12 5.66
CA PHE A 398 -9.99 3.07 6.03
C PHE A 398 -10.32 4.52 5.68
N ILE A 399 -9.95 5.42 6.58
CA ILE A 399 -9.83 6.86 6.32
C ILE A 399 -8.34 7.20 6.15
N THR A 400 -8.00 7.76 5.01
CA THR A 400 -6.61 8.03 4.61
C THR A 400 -6.18 9.46 4.95
N GLY A 401 -4.88 9.74 4.81
CA GLY A 401 -4.30 11.08 4.88
C GLY A 401 -4.35 11.85 3.55
N ASP A 402 -4.91 11.24 2.50
CA ASP A 402 -4.88 11.79 1.15
C ASP A 402 -6.09 12.70 0.89
N LYS A 403 -5.85 13.83 0.22
CA LYS A 403 -6.87 14.69 -0.38
C LYS A 403 -6.97 14.30 -1.85
N VAL A 404 -8.17 13.98 -2.31
CA VAL A 404 -8.41 13.52 -3.69
C VAL A 404 -9.52 14.32 -4.35
N THR A 405 -9.46 14.38 -5.67
CA THR A 405 -10.60 14.75 -6.51
C THR A 405 -11.07 13.48 -7.23
N VAL A 406 -12.29 13.05 -6.99
CA VAL A 406 -12.91 11.87 -7.61
C VAL A 406 -14.01 12.33 -8.56
N ASP A 407 -13.94 11.87 -9.81
CA ASP A 407 -15.02 11.98 -10.79
C ASP A 407 -15.83 10.69 -10.78
N PHE A 408 -17.05 10.75 -10.24
CA PHE A 408 -17.96 9.60 -10.17
C PHE A 408 -18.71 9.33 -11.48
N SER A 409 -18.67 10.26 -12.43
CA SER A 409 -19.31 10.13 -13.73
C SER A 409 -18.42 10.73 -14.83
N PRO A 410 -17.23 10.13 -15.08
CA PRO A 410 -16.28 10.65 -16.03
C PRO A 410 -16.94 10.82 -17.41
N SER A 411 -16.89 12.04 -17.92
CA SER A 411 -17.42 12.40 -19.23
C SER A 411 -16.30 12.34 -20.29
N GLY A 412 -16.64 11.96 -21.52
CA GLY A 412 -15.69 11.87 -22.63
C GLY A 412 -14.99 10.51 -22.77
N THR A 413 -13.85 10.50 -23.45
CA THR A 413 -13.09 9.27 -23.74
C THR A 413 -12.32 8.81 -22.50
N THR A 414 -12.64 7.63 -21.98
CA THR A 414 -12.00 7.08 -20.77
C THR A 414 -11.00 5.96 -21.07
N ASP A 415 -10.65 5.73 -22.34
CA ASP A 415 -9.92 4.52 -22.77
C ASP A 415 -10.63 3.23 -22.32
N GLY A 416 -11.96 3.26 -22.29
CA GLY A 416 -12.80 2.15 -21.85
C GLY A 416 -12.82 1.93 -20.35
N LEU A 417 -12.08 2.71 -19.54
CA LEU A 417 -12.17 2.64 -18.08
C LEU A 417 -13.61 2.90 -17.62
N GLN A 418 -14.04 2.12 -16.63
CA GLN A 418 -15.40 2.17 -16.07
C GLN A 418 -15.36 2.53 -14.58
N GLY A 419 -16.46 3.11 -14.09
CA GLY A 419 -16.58 3.55 -12.70
C GLY A 419 -15.90 4.89 -12.39
N PRO A 420 -15.79 5.24 -11.09
CA PRO A 420 -15.18 6.49 -10.68
C PRO A 420 -13.68 6.54 -10.99
N LEU A 421 -13.18 7.73 -11.30
CA LEU A 421 -11.75 8.00 -11.53
C LEU A 421 -11.20 8.97 -10.48
N ILE A 422 -10.02 8.67 -9.93
CA ILE A 422 -9.29 9.61 -9.09
C ILE A 422 -8.46 10.51 -10.01
N LYS A 423 -8.85 11.78 -10.11
CA LYS A 423 -8.27 12.78 -11.02
C LYS A 423 -7.02 13.43 -10.43
N GLN A 424 -7.02 13.66 -9.13
CA GLN A 424 -5.93 14.32 -8.40
C GLN A 424 -5.73 13.66 -7.03
N VAL A 425 -4.48 13.66 -6.58
CA VAL A 425 -4.07 13.12 -5.27
C VAL A 425 -3.04 14.06 -4.67
N GLY A 426 -3.28 14.48 -3.42
CA GLY A 426 -2.33 15.18 -2.56
C GLY A 426 -2.41 14.63 -1.14
N ARG A 427 -1.56 15.12 -0.22
CA ARG A 427 -1.60 14.75 1.20
C ARG A 427 -1.95 15.94 2.06
N TYR A 428 -2.90 15.79 2.98
CA TYR A 428 -3.26 16.86 3.91
C TYR A 428 -2.08 17.35 4.76
N ALA A 429 -1.13 16.48 5.08
CA ALA A 429 0.08 16.85 5.82
C ALA A 429 1.01 17.79 5.05
N ASP A 430 0.92 17.81 3.71
CA ASP A 430 1.78 18.59 2.82
C ASP A 430 1.10 19.88 2.32
N LEU A 431 -0.19 20.10 2.67
CA LEU A 431 -0.98 21.26 2.26
C LEU A 431 -0.96 22.34 3.34
N GLU A 432 -1.10 23.62 2.93
CA GLU A 432 -1.22 24.77 3.86
C GLU A 432 -2.39 24.63 4.83
N GLU A 433 -3.45 23.92 4.41
CA GLU A 433 -4.59 23.59 5.24
C GLU A 433 -4.21 22.73 6.47
N GLY A 434 -3.02 22.13 6.51
CA GLY A 434 -2.27 21.72 7.70
C GLY A 434 -3.09 21.03 8.79
N GLU A 435 -3.13 19.70 8.74
CA GLU A 435 -3.19 18.75 9.87
C GLU A 435 -3.96 17.49 9.47
N ASP A 436 -3.29 16.33 9.59
CA ASP A 436 -3.91 15.01 9.46
C ASP A 436 -4.54 14.57 10.80
N LYS A 437 -5.45 15.39 11.33
CA LYS A 437 -6.21 15.08 12.56
C LYS A 437 -7.58 14.52 12.19
N LEU A 438 -7.81 13.26 12.54
CA LEU A 438 -9.09 12.58 12.41
C LEU A 438 -9.79 12.55 13.77
N SER A 439 -11.02 13.06 13.84
CA SER A 439 -11.77 13.18 15.10
C SER A 439 -12.05 11.82 15.76
N CYS A 440 -12.34 10.79 14.96
CA CYS A 440 -12.68 9.45 15.43
C CYS A 440 -11.48 8.63 15.94
N ALA A 441 -10.24 9.04 15.61
CA ALA A 441 -9.04 8.27 15.94
C ALA A 441 -8.84 8.13 17.46
N GLY A 442 -9.03 9.21 18.22
CA GLY A 442 -8.87 9.20 19.67
C GLY A 442 -9.86 8.28 20.39
N THR A 443 -11.12 8.25 19.94
CA THR A 443 -12.15 7.37 20.48
C THR A 443 -11.83 5.90 20.24
N MET A 444 -11.42 5.53 19.03
CA MET A 444 -11.06 4.15 18.72
C MET A 444 -9.80 3.70 19.48
N GLU A 445 -8.79 4.56 19.63
CA GLU A 445 -7.63 4.28 20.47
C GLU A 445 -8.02 4.02 21.93
N SER A 446 -8.98 4.78 22.47
CA SER A 446 -9.53 4.56 23.81
C SER A 446 -10.16 3.17 23.94
N TYR A 447 -10.94 2.73 22.95
CA TYR A 447 -11.52 1.39 22.94
C TYR A 447 -10.44 0.30 22.94
N VAL A 448 -9.44 0.42 22.07
CA VAL A 448 -8.33 -0.53 21.99
C VAL A 448 -7.60 -0.60 23.34
N ARG A 449 -7.28 0.55 23.96
CA ARG A 449 -6.66 0.59 25.29
C ARG A 449 -7.50 -0.13 26.34
N GLY A 450 -8.82 0.08 26.35
CA GLY A 450 -9.72 -0.64 27.25
C GLY A 450 -9.73 -2.17 27.01
N MET A 451 -9.55 -2.62 25.77
CA MET A 451 -9.55 -4.04 25.41
C MET A 451 -8.27 -4.79 25.74
N ILE A 452 -7.14 -4.09 25.88
CA ILE A 452 -5.82 -4.67 26.18
C ILE A 452 -5.43 -4.55 27.67
N SER A 453 -6.21 -3.82 28.48
CA SER A 453 -5.90 -3.55 29.89
C SER A 453 -6.42 -4.64 30.85
N VAL A 454 -6.55 -5.88 30.37
CA VAL A 454 -7.10 -7.02 31.14
C VAL A 454 -6.01 -8.04 31.45
#